data_AF-A0A7C7SIA9-F1
#
_entry.id   AF-A0A7C7SIA9-F1
#
_cell.length_a   1.000
_cell.length_b   1.000
_cell.length_c   1.000
_cell.angle_alpha   90.00
_cell.angle_beta   90.00
_cell.angle_gamma   90.00
#
_symmetry.space_group_name_H-M   'P 1'
#
loop_
_entity.id
_entity.type
_entity.pdbx_description
1 polymer ?
#
loop_
_entity_poly.entity_id
_entity_poly.type
_entity_poly.pdbx_seq_one_letter_code
_entity_poly.pdbx_strand_id
1 'polypeptide(L)'
;MKHGSQPTLTRTAPDRSFPPPTTVDMAPFAEPVADTEDCDVCAQVLTTLGTFAAVRAVKAYRLRVELTPPVPQLPCLDHEAMLHEGIAPHAAAYVEDYESGELYEIVLTPSKRRIEIDVASTLHEHSQVGQARLLERLRGQFPEFAYRVNRVSWLRGDRRVARACRAQVTLREVLAGSDFDRIARALDRLRTVGALMEKESRVASWSVRTVTGPFLAVMGFLVYQGFGELAPELGEGTVTLMQAVLVGAAGALFLYFGLKAVHLTEMANRVWKRAAEFGLILAERRRLRDRETARSTAREQ
;
A
#
# COMPACT_ATOMS: atom_id res chain seq x y z
N MET A 1 31.78 12.39 66.16
CA MET A 1 31.30 13.00 64.91
C MET A 1 30.29 12.05 64.29
N LYS A 2 29.11 12.59 63.93
CA LYS A 2 27.93 11.83 63.49
C LYS A 2 28.16 11.21 62.11
N HIS A 3 28.09 9.89 61.99
CA HIS A 3 27.86 9.25 60.70
C HIS A 3 26.34 9.21 60.46
N GLY A 4 25.90 10.03 59.51
CA GLY A 4 24.50 10.15 59.11
C GLY A 4 23.98 8.87 58.47
N SER A 5 22.78 8.49 58.87
CA SER A 5 21.98 7.39 58.35
C SER A 5 21.69 7.58 56.85
N GLN A 6 21.91 6.54 56.05
CA GLN A 6 21.49 6.52 54.64
C GLN A 6 19.95 6.48 54.55
N PRO A 7 19.33 7.23 53.62
CA PRO A 7 17.89 7.14 53.40
C PRO A 7 17.55 5.84 52.68
N THR A 8 16.59 5.11 53.25
CA THR A 8 15.97 3.92 52.66
C THR A 8 15.12 4.35 51.47
N LEU A 9 15.57 4.08 50.24
CA LEU A 9 14.76 4.23 49.04
C LEU A 9 13.77 3.05 48.96
N THR A 10 12.54 3.30 49.41
CA THR A 10 11.39 2.44 49.16
C THR A 10 11.18 2.29 47.65
N ARG A 11 11.33 1.05 47.17
CA ARG A 11 11.05 0.63 45.81
C ARG A 11 9.54 0.64 45.58
N THR A 12 9.02 1.72 45.02
CA THR A 12 7.66 1.76 44.45
C THR A 12 7.61 0.81 43.24
N ALA A 13 6.75 -0.19 43.32
CA ALA A 13 6.43 -1.04 42.18
C ALA A 13 5.74 -0.18 41.09
N PRO A 14 6.09 -0.33 39.80
CA PRO A 14 5.34 0.35 38.75
C PRO A 14 3.97 -0.33 38.62
N ASP A 15 2.94 0.45 38.91
CA ASP A 15 1.54 0.12 38.69
C ASP A 15 1.34 -0.25 37.21
N ARG A 16 0.93 -1.50 36.96
CA ARG A 16 0.77 -2.08 35.61
C ARG A 16 -0.67 -1.91 35.08
N SER A 17 -1.29 -0.77 35.33
CA SER A 17 -2.53 -0.39 34.65
C SER A 17 -2.20 0.49 33.45
N PHE A 18 -1.91 -0.12 32.30
CA PHE A 18 -2.06 0.60 31.04
C PHE A 18 -3.55 0.91 30.88
N PRO A 19 -3.95 2.17 30.69
CA PRO A 19 -5.31 2.44 30.27
C PRO A 19 -5.56 1.69 28.95
N PRO A 20 -6.73 1.06 28.75
CA PRO A 20 -7.09 0.52 27.45
C PRO A 20 -6.96 1.65 26.42
N PRO A 21 -6.58 1.35 25.17
CA PRO A 21 -6.45 2.36 24.14
C PRO A 21 -7.75 3.14 24.08
N THR A 22 -7.68 4.42 24.42
CA THR A 22 -8.78 5.36 24.25
C THR A 22 -9.21 5.23 22.79
N THR A 23 -10.42 4.75 22.57
CA THR A 23 -11.10 4.93 21.30
C THR A 23 -11.12 6.43 21.06
N VAL A 24 -10.18 6.91 20.24
CA VAL A 24 -10.29 8.23 19.66
C VAL A 24 -11.54 8.11 18.79
N ASP A 25 -12.66 8.60 19.31
CA ASP A 25 -13.80 8.96 18.50
C ASP A 25 -13.29 10.05 17.55
N MET A 26 -12.76 9.62 16.41
CA MET A 26 -12.60 10.48 15.27
C MET A 26 -14.01 10.90 14.89
N ALA A 27 -14.41 12.10 15.31
CA ALA A 27 -15.48 12.81 14.63
C ALA A 27 -15.22 12.66 13.12
N PRO A 28 -16.19 12.19 12.33
CA PRO A 28 -15.96 12.02 10.91
C PRO A 28 -15.63 13.40 10.37
N PHE A 29 -14.37 13.62 9.99
CA PHE A 29 -14.06 14.65 9.02
C PHE A 29 -14.93 14.30 7.83
N ALA A 30 -16.06 14.99 7.71
CA ALA A 30 -16.96 14.84 6.58
C ALA A 30 -16.20 15.41 5.39
N GLU A 31 -15.43 14.55 4.73
CA GLU A 31 -14.82 14.88 3.45
C GLU A 31 -15.91 15.47 2.54
N PRO A 32 -15.63 16.56 1.81
CA PRO A 32 -16.57 17.07 0.84
C PRO A 32 -16.85 15.94 -0.15
N VAL A 33 -18.07 15.43 -0.10
CA VAL A 33 -18.57 14.45 -1.06
C VAL A 33 -18.65 15.17 -2.39
N ALA A 34 -18.26 14.48 -3.47
CA ALA A 34 -18.43 14.95 -4.83
C ALA A 34 -19.89 15.33 -5.11
N ASP A 35 -20.10 16.03 -6.22
CA ASP A 35 -21.44 16.34 -6.69
C ASP A 35 -22.27 15.05 -6.87
N THR A 36 -23.59 15.17 -6.73
CA THR A 36 -24.52 14.05 -6.82
C THR A 36 -24.38 13.31 -8.16
N GLU A 37 -24.08 14.01 -9.25
CA GLU A 37 -23.88 13.40 -10.57
C GLU A 37 -22.72 12.38 -10.58
N ASP A 38 -21.57 12.70 -10.00
CA ASP A 38 -20.42 11.79 -9.94
C ASP A 38 -20.74 10.53 -9.12
N CYS A 39 -21.52 10.69 -8.05
CA CYS A 39 -21.98 9.58 -7.21
C CYS A 39 -22.99 8.69 -7.97
N ASP A 40 -23.93 9.29 -8.69
CA ASP A 40 -24.95 8.58 -9.47
C ASP A 40 -24.35 7.78 -10.62
N VAL A 41 -23.44 8.38 -11.37
CA VAL A 41 -22.69 7.70 -12.44
C VAL A 41 -21.92 6.50 -11.85
N CYS A 42 -21.28 6.68 -10.69
CA CYS A 42 -20.57 5.60 -10.02
C CYS A 42 -21.51 4.47 -9.58
N ALA A 43 -22.65 4.79 -8.98
CA ALA A 43 -23.65 3.81 -8.57
C ALA A 43 -24.23 3.05 -9.76
N GLN A 44 -24.51 3.74 -10.87
CA GLN A 44 -25.02 3.12 -12.09
C GLN A 44 -24.03 2.12 -12.68
N VAL A 45 -22.76 2.51 -12.82
CA VAL A 45 -21.71 1.62 -13.34
C VAL A 45 -21.57 0.40 -12.45
N LEU A 46 -21.43 0.58 -11.13
CA LEU A 46 -21.23 -0.53 -10.19
C LEU A 46 -22.44 -1.48 -10.12
N THR A 47 -23.66 -0.95 -10.17
CA THR A 47 -24.88 -1.76 -10.23
C THR A 47 -24.93 -2.57 -11.52
N THR A 48 -24.55 -1.96 -12.65
CA THR A 48 -24.51 -2.63 -13.95
C THR A 48 -23.43 -3.71 -13.99
N LEU A 49 -22.25 -3.50 -13.39
CA LEU A 49 -21.24 -4.55 -13.20
C LEU A 49 -21.82 -5.76 -12.46
N GLY A 50 -22.68 -5.51 -11.47
CA GLY A 50 -23.40 -6.53 -10.69
C GLY A 50 -24.19 -7.55 -11.52
N THR A 51 -24.52 -7.22 -12.78
CA THR A 51 -25.26 -8.11 -13.70
C THR A 51 -24.42 -9.25 -14.27
N PHE A 52 -23.09 -9.10 -14.32
CA PHE A 52 -22.18 -10.10 -14.91
C PHE A 52 -20.96 -10.43 -14.04
N ALA A 53 -20.72 -9.66 -12.98
CA ALA A 53 -19.67 -9.91 -12.00
C ALA A 53 -20.15 -9.61 -10.58
N ALA A 54 -19.64 -10.34 -9.60
CA ALA A 54 -19.86 -10.05 -8.19
C ALA A 54 -18.99 -8.85 -7.79
N VAL A 55 -19.60 -7.73 -7.42
CA VAL A 55 -18.88 -6.63 -6.75
C VAL A 55 -18.58 -7.07 -5.31
N ARG A 56 -17.31 -7.34 -5.01
CA ARG A 56 -16.87 -7.90 -3.72
C ARG A 56 -16.51 -6.85 -2.68
N ALA A 57 -16.02 -5.70 -3.10
CA ALA A 57 -15.73 -4.55 -2.24
C ALA A 57 -15.50 -3.29 -3.10
N VAL A 58 -15.73 -2.11 -2.52
CA VAL A 58 -15.54 -0.81 -3.18
C VAL A 58 -14.71 0.10 -2.29
N LYS A 59 -13.71 0.73 -2.88
CA LYS A 59 -12.94 1.82 -2.27
C LYS A 59 -13.40 3.11 -2.88
N ALA A 60 -13.78 4.09 -2.08
CA ALA A 60 -14.27 5.36 -2.57
C ALA A 60 -13.39 6.51 -2.08
N TYR A 61 -13.08 7.46 -2.96
CA TYR A 61 -12.47 8.73 -2.64
C TYR A 61 -13.44 9.85 -3.00
N ARG A 62 -13.91 10.60 -1.99
CA ARG A 62 -14.93 11.66 -2.14
C ARG A 62 -16.22 11.21 -2.84
N LEU A 63 -16.52 9.92 -2.89
CA LEU A 63 -17.77 9.39 -3.44
C LEU A 63 -18.56 8.67 -2.35
N ARG A 64 -19.89 8.74 -2.43
CA ARG A 64 -20.80 7.90 -1.66
C ARG A 64 -21.65 7.11 -2.63
N VAL A 65 -21.58 5.79 -2.54
CA VAL A 65 -22.25 4.90 -3.48
C VAL A 65 -23.09 3.94 -2.67
N GLU A 66 -24.40 3.93 -2.86
CA GLU A 66 -25.26 2.94 -2.22
C GLU A 66 -25.53 1.79 -3.18
N LEU A 67 -25.17 0.57 -2.77
CA LEU A 67 -25.32 -0.64 -3.59
C LEU A 67 -26.27 -1.62 -2.91
N THR A 68 -27.07 -2.30 -3.74
CA THR A 68 -27.97 -3.37 -3.31
C THR A 68 -27.65 -4.65 -4.11
N PRO A 69 -27.26 -5.75 -3.46
CA PRO A 69 -27.01 -5.89 -2.01
C PRO A 69 -25.82 -5.03 -1.54
N PRO A 70 -25.76 -4.69 -0.24
CA PRO A 70 -24.66 -3.91 0.31
C PRO A 70 -23.36 -4.71 0.23
N VAL A 71 -22.29 -4.05 -0.23
CA VAL A 71 -20.94 -4.60 -0.32
C VAL A 71 -20.01 -3.83 0.63
N PRO A 72 -18.87 -4.41 1.04
CA PRO A 72 -17.86 -3.70 1.80
C PRO A 72 -17.43 -2.41 1.13
N GLN A 73 -17.60 -1.28 1.81
CA GLN A 73 -17.14 0.03 1.36
C GLN A 73 -16.08 0.58 2.30
N LEU A 74 -14.97 1.04 1.74
CA LEU A 74 -13.87 1.61 2.50
C LEU A 74 -13.38 2.93 1.88
N PRO A 75 -12.80 3.83 2.68
CA PRO A 75 -12.13 5.01 2.15
C PRO A 75 -10.92 4.62 1.32
N CYS A 76 -10.63 5.42 0.29
CA CYS A 76 -9.36 5.32 -0.40
C CYS A 76 -8.21 5.66 0.56
N LEU A 77 -7.31 4.71 0.80
CA LEU A 77 -6.14 4.89 1.67
C LEU A 77 -4.96 5.57 0.96
N ASP A 78 -5.20 6.14 -0.21
CA ASP A 78 -4.17 6.86 -0.92
C ASP A 78 -3.99 8.26 -0.34
N HIS A 79 -3.02 8.39 0.56
CA HIS A 79 -2.70 9.67 1.19
C HIS A 79 -2.32 10.76 0.17
N GLU A 80 -1.81 10.42 -1.02
CA GLU A 80 -1.60 11.41 -2.09
C GLU A 80 -2.95 11.99 -2.55
N ALA A 81 -3.97 11.15 -2.73
CA ALA A 81 -5.35 11.62 -2.94
C ALA A 81 -5.84 12.48 -1.78
N MET A 82 -5.58 12.09 -0.53
CA MET A 82 -6.05 12.86 0.63
C MET A 82 -5.32 14.20 0.83
N LEU A 83 -4.08 14.33 0.35
CA LEU A 83 -3.25 15.53 0.49
C LEU A 83 -3.32 16.50 -0.70
N HIS A 84 -3.78 16.03 -1.87
CA HIS A 84 -3.85 16.84 -3.09
C HIS A 84 -5.29 17.09 -3.53
N GLU A 85 -5.71 18.36 -3.48
CA GLU A 85 -7.05 18.79 -3.91
C GLU A 85 -7.33 18.54 -5.41
N GLY A 86 -6.29 18.33 -6.23
CA GLY A 86 -6.40 18.09 -7.68
C GLY A 86 -6.76 16.67 -8.09
N ILE A 87 -6.90 15.72 -7.14
CA ILE A 87 -7.29 14.34 -7.47
C ILE A 87 -8.81 14.26 -7.58
N ALA A 88 -9.28 13.87 -8.77
CA ALA A 88 -10.70 13.75 -9.06
C ALA A 88 -11.35 12.65 -8.18
N PRO A 89 -12.62 12.81 -7.77
CA PRO A 89 -13.40 11.76 -7.13
C PRO A 89 -13.36 10.47 -7.95
N HIS A 90 -13.14 9.34 -7.28
CA HIS A 90 -13.01 8.04 -7.95
C HIS A 90 -13.35 6.89 -7.00
N ALA A 91 -13.69 5.75 -7.60
CA ALA A 91 -13.92 4.51 -6.87
C ALA A 91 -13.12 3.36 -7.49
N ALA A 92 -12.56 2.48 -6.67
CA ALA A 92 -11.96 1.22 -7.11
C ALA A 92 -12.80 0.05 -6.60
N ALA A 93 -13.36 -0.74 -7.50
CA ALA A 93 -14.17 -1.90 -7.18
C ALA A 93 -13.40 -3.19 -7.43
N TYR A 94 -13.40 -4.08 -6.44
CA TYR A 94 -12.99 -5.47 -6.62
C TYR A 94 -14.17 -6.26 -7.16
N VAL A 95 -14.02 -6.78 -8.37
CA VAL A 95 -15.08 -7.55 -9.05
C VAL A 95 -14.60 -8.95 -9.38
N GLU A 96 -15.48 -9.92 -9.20
CA GLU A 96 -15.26 -11.32 -9.57
C GLU A 96 -16.21 -11.69 -10.70
N ASP A 97 -15.68 -12.01 -11.87
CA ASP A 97 -16.49 -12.40 -13.02
C ASP A 97 -17.25 -13.71 -12.73
N TYR A 98 -18.56 -13.75 -12.97
CA TYR A 98 -19.38 -14.91 -12.61
C TYR A 98 -19.05 -16.16 -13.45
N GLU A 99 -18.62 -15.98 -14.70
CA GLU A 99 -18.36 -17.09 -15.62
C GLU A 99 -16.99 -17.72 -15.38
N SER A 100 -15.95 -16.88 -15.25
CA SER A 100 -14.56 -17.32 -15.15
C SER A 100 -14.04 -17.40 -13.72
N GLY A 101 -14.69 -16.74 -12.76
CA GLY A 101 -14.19 -16.57 -11.39
C GLY A 101 -12.94 -15.68 -11.30
N GLU A 102 -12.52 -15.04 -12.39
CA GLU A 102 -11.36 -14.15 -12.40
C GLU A 102 -11.65 -12.87 -11.62
N LEU A 103 -10.65 -12.37 -10.87
CA LEU A 103 -10.77 -11.14 -10.08
C LEU A 103 -10.10 -9.95 -10.78
N TYR A 104 -10.78 -8.81 -10.73
CA TYR A 104 -10.31 -7.56 -11.32
C TYR A 104 -10.48 -6.41 -10.32
N GLU A 105 -9.58 -5.43 -10.39
CA GLU A 105 -9.79 -4.13 -9.77
C GLU A 105 -10.14 -3.13 -10.87
N ILE A 106 -11.35 -2.59 -10.81
CA ILE A 106 -11.88 -1.61 -11.76
C ILE A 106 -11.91 -0.26 -11.08
N VAL A 107 -11.14 0.69 -11.58
CA VAL A 107 -11.08 2.07 -11.09
C VAL A 107 -11.93 2.95 -11.99
N LEU A 108 -12.93 3.60 -11.41
CA LEU A 108 -13.83 4.52 -12.08
C LEU A 108 -13.50 5.96 -11.67
N THR A 109 -13.33 6.84 -12.65
CA THR A 109 -13.26 8.30 -12.45
C THR A 109 -14.44 8.96 -13.20
N PRO A 110 -15.58 9.22 -12.53
CA PRO A 110 -16.81 9.67 -13.17
C PRO A 110 -16.66 10.97 -13.96
N SER A 111 -16.11 12.03 -13.34
CA SER A 111 -15.84 13.33 -13.96
C SER A 111 -14.97 13.29 -15.23
N LYS A 112 -14.21 12.21 -15.44
CA LYS A 112 -13.37 12.01 -16.64
C LYS A 112 -13.94 10.97 -17.60
N ARG A 113 -15.12 10.40 -17.29
CA ARG A 113 -15.70 9.23 -17.95
C ARG A 113 -14.65 8.18 -18.23
N ARG A 114 -13.90 7.79 -17.20
CA ARG A 114 -12.77 6.87 -17.37
C ARG A 114 -12.89 5.64 -16.49
N ILE A 115 -12.68 4.48 -17.10
CA ILE A 115 -12.57 3.19 -16.45
C ILE A 115 -11.15 2.66 -16.65
N GLU A 116 -10.46 2.33 -15.57
CA GLU A 116 -9.14 1.71 -15.59
C GLU A 116 -9.18 0.32 -14.96
N ILE A 117 -8.48 -0.65 -15.53
CA ILE A 117 -8.27 -1.96 -14.92
C ILE A 117 -6.88 -1.97 -14.30
N ASP A 118 -6.82 -2.02 -12.97
CA ASP A 118 -5.55 -2.16 -12.24
C ASP A 118 -5.22 -3.64 -12.03
N VAL A 119 -4.06 -4.05 -12.55
CA VAL A 119 -3.56 -5.43 -12.51
C VAL A 119 -2.70 -5.68 -11.26
N ALA A 120 -2.22 -4.64 -10.58
CA ALA A 120 -1.28 -4.80 -9.49
C ALA A 120 -1.88 -5.57 -8.29
N SER A 121 -3.13 -5.26 -7.94
CA SER A 121 -3.85 -5.89 -6.81
C SER A 121 -4.29 -7.32 -7.10
N THR A 122 -4.62 -7.60 -8.35
CA THR A 122 -5.20 -8.87 -8.81
C THR A 122 -4.17 -9.72 -9.57
N LEU A 123 -2.88 -9.51 -9.28
CA LEU A 123 -1.80 -10.22 -9.95
C LEU A 123 -1.94 -11.74 -9.76
N HIS A 124 -2.07 -12.44 -10.89
CA HIS A 124 -2.38 -13.88 -11.01
C HIS A 124 -3.78 -14.31 -10.56
N GLU A 125 -4.74 -13.39 -10.46
CA GLU A 125 -6.16 -13.71 -10.25
C GLU A 125 -6.97 -13.66 -11.55
N HIS A 126 -6.33 -13.31 -12.67
CA HIS A 126 -6.94 -13.20 -13.99
C HIS A 126 -5.97 -13.62 -15.09
N SER A 127 -6.51 -13.91 -16.27
CA SER A 127 -5.76 -14.21 -17.49
C SER A 127 -5.74 -13.00 -18.44
N GLN A 128 -4.92 -13.05 -19.48
CA GLN A 128 -4.95 -12.02 -20.53
C GLN A 128 -6.23 -12.14 -21.37
N VAL A 129 -6.71 -13.36 -21.61
CA VAL A 129 -7.94 -13.63 -22.36
C VAL A 129 -9.17 -13.15 -21.58
N GLY A 130 -9.22 -13.43 -20.27
CA GLY A 130 -10.27 -12.93 -19.38
C GLY A 130 -10.29 -11.40 -19.33
N GLN A 131 -9.13 -10.76 -19.18
CA GLN A 131 -9.03 -9.29 -19.23
C GLN A 131 -9.54 -8.72 -20.57
N ALA A 132 -9.22 -9.36 -21.70
CA ALA A 132 -9.72 -8.91 -23.01
C ALA A 132 -11.25 -9.01 -23.11
N ARG A 133 -11.83 -10.13 -22.64
CA ARG A 133 -13.29 -10.32 -22.58
C ARG A 133 -13.96 -9.30 -21.66
N LEU A 134 -13.38 -9.02 -20.49
CA LEU A 134 -13.87 -7.99 -19.58
C LEU A 134 -13.88 -6.62 -20.27
N LEU A 135 -12.80 -6.24 -20.96
CA LEU A 135 -12.72 -4.98 -21.68
C LEU A 135 -13.76 -4.87 -22.80
N GLU A 136 -13.98 -5.95 -23.55
CA GLU A 136 -15.01 -6.00 -24.59
C GLU A 136 -16.41 -5.79 -24.00
N ARG A 137 -16.72 -6.50 -22.90
CA ARG A 137 -18.01 -6.38 -22.20
C ARG A 137 -18.21 -4.98 -21.63
N LEU A 138 -17.20 -4.41 -20.99
CA LEU A 138 -17.24 -3.04 -20.47
C LEU A 138 -17.49 -2.03 -21.60
N ARG A 139 -16.75 -2.11 -22.71
CA ARG A 139 -16.94 -1.23 -23.87
C ARG A 139 -18.32 -1.34 -24.50
N GLY A 140 -18.90 -2.54 -24.50
CA GLY A 140 -20.27 -2.75 -24.97
C GLY A 140 -21.32 -2.09 -24.06
N GLN A 141 -21.10 -2.11 -22.75
CA GLN A 141 -22.05 -1.56 -21.77
C GLN A 141 -21.88 -0.06 -21.50
N PHE A 142 -20.66 0.46 -21.56
CA PHE A 142 -20.34 1.87 -21.33
C PHE A 142 -19.48 2.42 -22.48
N PRO A 143 -20.05 2.58 -23.69
CA PRO A 143 -19.31 3.05 -24.87
C PRO A 143 -18.81 4.49 -24.72
N GLU A 144 -19.40 5.28 -23.84
CA GLU A 144 -19.05 6.68 -23.55
C GLU A 144 -17.81 6.83 -22.66
N PHE A 145 -17.29 5.72 -22.10
CA PHE A 145 -16.12 5.74 -21.22
C PHE A 145 -14.81 5.49 -21.99
N ALA A 146 -13.75 6.16 -21.56
CA ALA A 146 -12.38 5.86 -21.96
C ALA A 146 -11.81 4.73 -21.10
N TYR A 147 -11.06 3.82 -21.73
CA TYR A 147 -10.53 2.62 -21.08
C TYR A 147 -9.01 2.62 -21.00
N ARG A 148 -8.46 2.25 -19.84
CA ARG A 148 -7.02 2.04 -19.65
C ARG A 148 -6.74 0.74 -18.89
N VAL A 149 -5.62 0.09 -19.18
CA VAL A 149 -5.10 -1.02 -18.37
C VAL A 149 -3.80 -0.58 -17.72
N ASN A 150 -3.78 -0.56 -16.40
CA ASN A 150 -2.59 -0.25 -15.62
C ASN A 150 -1.84 -1.55 -15.32
N ARG A 151 -0.69 -1.70 -15.99
CA ARG A 151 0.17 -2.89 -15.85
C ARG A 151 1.10 -2.75 -14.65
N VAL A 152 1.58 -3.89 -14.16
CA VAL A 152 2.61 -3.94 -13.12
C VAL A 152 3.88 -3.19 -13.54
N SER A 153 4.36 -2.34 -12.64
CA SER A 153 5.63 -1.64 -12.76
C SER A 153 6.74 -2.42 -12.06
N TRP A 154 7.82 -2.70 -12.80
CA TRP A 154 9.03 -3.30 -12.23
C TRP A 154 9.78 -2.31 -11.33
N LEU A 155 9.83 -1.04 -11.74
CA LEU A 155 10.49 0.04 -11.00
C LEU A 155 9.85 0.23 -9.62
N ARG A 156 8.51 0.27 -9.56
CA ARG A 156 7.75 0.37 -8.29
C ARG A 156 7.76 -0.93 -7.48
N GLY A 157 8.22 -2.04 -8.07
CA GLY A 157 8.29 -3.33 -7.39
C GLY A 157 6.94 -4.00 -7.14
N ASP A 158 5.93 -3.76 -7.97
CA ASP A 158 4.56 -4.26 -7.77
C ASP A 158 4.51 -5.77 -7.54
N ARG A 159 5.29 -6.53 -8.31
CA ARG A 159 5.39 -7.98 -8.18
C ARG A 159 5.94 -8.42 -6.82
N ARG A 160 6.87 -7.66 -6.23
CA ARG A 160 7.45 -7.96 -4.92
C ARG A 160 6.43 -7.72 -3.82
N VAL A 161 5.69 -6.61 -3.89
CA VAL A 161 4.60 -6.29 -2.96
C VAL A 161 3.50 -7.34 -3.05
N ALA A 162 3.03 -7.67 -4.26
CA ALA A 162 2.00 -8.70 -4.47
C ALA A 162 2.44 -10.06 -3.91
N ARG A 163 3.71 -10.46 -4.13
CA ARG A 163 4.27 -11.69 -3.57
C ARG A 163 4.31 -11.67 -2.04
N ALA A 164 4.74 -10.56 -1.42
CA ALA A 164 4.78 -10.42 0.03
C ALA A 164 3.38 -10.55 0.66
N CYS A 165 2.37 -9.90 0.06
CA CYS A 165 0.98 -10.03 0.50
C CYS A 165 0.50 -11.47 0.38
N ARG A 166 0.62 -12.08 -0.80
CA ARG A 166 0.11 -13.44 -1.07
C ARG A 166 0.78 -14.54 -0.27
N ALA A 167 2.03 -14.35 0.16
CA ALA A 167 2.70 -15.27 1.06
C ALA A 167 2.00 -15.35 2.43
N GLN A 168 1.25 -14.31 2.81
CA GLN A 168 0.49 -14.28 4.07
C GLN A 168 -0.99 -14.56 3.84
N VAL A 169 -1.61 -13.84 2.90
CA VAL A 169 -3.04 -13.92 2.60
C VAL A 169 -3.31 -13.47 1.16
N THR A 170 -4.17 -14.18 0.44
CA THR A 170 -4.58 -13.80 -0.91
C THR A 170 -5.70 -12.76 -0.89
N LEU A 171 -5.79 -11.91 -1.92
CA LEU A 171 -6.91 -10.97 -2.07
C LEU A 171 -8.24 -11.73 -2.13
N ARG A 172 -8.27 -12.86 -2.85
CA ARG A 172 -9.45 -13.73 -2.93
C ARG A 172 -9.92 -14.21 -1.56
N GLU A 173 -9.02 -14.69 -0.70
CA GLU A 173 -9.39 -15.08 0.67
C GLU A 173 -9.97 -13.91 1.46
N VAL A 174 -9.42 -12.70 1.31
CA VAL A 174 -9.94 -11.50 1.98
C VAL A 174 -11.34 -11.11 1.47
N LEU A 175 -11.59 -11.24 0.17
CA LEU A 175 -12.86 -10.84 -0.45
C LEU A 175 -13.98 -11.87 -0.27
N ALA A 176 -13.67 -13.17 -0.34
CA ALA A 176 -14.66 -14.23 -0.41
C ALA A 176 -14.54 -15.30 0.69
N GLY A 177 -13.41 -15.37 1.40
CA GLY A 177 -13.19 -16.39 2.44
C GLY A 177 -14.14 -16.26 3.63
N SER A 178 -14.50 -17.39 4.24
CA SER A 178 -15.45 -17.49 5.35
C SER A 178 -14.79 -17.58 6.74
N ASP A 179 -13.53 -18.05 6.83
CA ASP A 179 -12.77 -18.13 8.08
C ASP A 179 -12.14 -16.78 8.42
N PHE A 180 -12.97 -15.90 8.97
CA PHE A 180 -12.59 -14.54 9.31
C PHE A 180 -11.42 -14.47 10.30
N ASP A 181 -11.27 -15.43 11.20
CA ASP A 181 -10.23 -15.38 12.25
C ASP A 181 -8.87 -15.86 11.73
N ARG A 182 -8.86 -16.87 10.85
CA ARG A 182 -7.64 -17.23 10.12
C ARG A 182 -7.16 -16.08 9.25
N ILE A 183 -8.07 -15.40 8.55
CA ILE A 183 -7.72 -14.23 7.72
C ILE A 183 -7.17 -13.10 8.60
N ALA A 184 -7.80 -12.80 9.74
CA ALA A 184 -7.31 -11.77 10.66
C ALA A 184 -5.88 -12.07 11.16
N ARG A 185 -5.60 -13.31 11.58
CA ARG A 185 -4.24 -13.73 11.97
C ARG A 185 -3.23 -13.60 10.83
N ALA A 186 -3.64 -13.89 9.61
CA ALA A 186 -2.77 -13.72 8.43
C ALA A 186 -2.49 -12.24 8.14
N LEU A 187 -3.47 -11.36 8.34
CA LEU A 187 -3.29 -9.91 8.24
C LEU A 187 -2.36 -9.35 9.31
N ASP A 188 -2.40 -9.87 10.54
CA ASP A 188 -1.47 -9.45 11.59
C ASP A 188 -0.03 -9.83 11.27
N ARG A 189 0.19 -11.01 10.65
CA ARG A 189 1.50 -11.37 10.11
C ARG A 189 1.93 -10.42 9.00
N LEU A 190 1.04 -10.06 8.08
CA LEU A 190 1.34 -9.12 7.01
C LEU A 190 1.72 -7.73 7.54
N ARG A 191 1.02 -7.23 8.56
CA ARG A 191 1.37 -5.98 9.26
C ARG A 191 2.74 -6.06 9.92
N THR A 192 3.04 -7.18 10.56
CA THR A 192 4.35 -7.44 11.18
C THR A 192 5.46 -7.42 10.12
N VAL A 193 5.26 -8.08 8.98
CA VAL A 193 6.19 -8.05 7.85
C VAL A 193 6.39 -6.62 7.33
N GLY A 194 5.31 -5.86 7.15
CA GLY A 194 5.40 -4.45 6.74
C GLY A 194 6.23 -3.60 7.72
N ALA A 195 6.01 -3.76 9.03
CA ALA A 195 6.76 -3.06 10.07
C ALA A 195 8.24 -3.46 10.10
N LEU A 196 8.55 -4.75 9.86
CA LEU A 196 9.93 -5.21 9.74
C LEU A 196 10.62 -4.63 8.51
N MET A 197 9.94 -4.59 7.36
CA MET A 197 10.47 -3.96 6.14
C MET A 197 10.76 -2.47 6.32
N GLU A 198 9.88 -1.75 7.02
CA GLU A 198 10.11 -0.34 7.36
C GLU A 198 11.32 -0.17 8.30
N LYS A 199 11.45 -1.05 9.31
CA LYS A 199 12.60 -1.02 10.21
C LYS A 199 13.90 -1.30 9.46
N GLU A 200 13.92 -2.28 8.57
CA GLU A 200 15.08 -2.57 7.71
C GLU A 200 15.42 -1.40 6.79
N SER A 201 14.42 -0.70 6.24
CA SER A 201 14.67 0.47 5.40
C SER A 201 15.28 1.64 6.20
N ARG A 202 14.82 1.86 7.44
CA ARG A 202 15.41 2.84 8.37
C ARG A 202 16.85 2.48 8.74
N VAL A 203 17.13 1.20 9.01
CA VAL A 203 18.49 0.72 9.27
C VAL A 203 19.38 0.90 8.03
N ALA A 204 18.89 0.56 6.84
CA ALA A 204 19.63 0.77 5.59
C ALA A 204 19.93 2.26 5.35
N SER A 205 18.95 3.14 5.57
CA SER A 205 19.14 4.59 5.50
C SER A 205 20.17 5.11 6.51
N TRP A 206 20.15 4.58 7.74
CA TRP A 206 21.13 4.94 8.77
C TRP A 206 22.52 4.47 8.37
N SER A 207 22.67 3.22 7.93
CA SER A 207 23.95 2.67 7.44
C SER A 207 24.52 3.48 6.28
N VAL A 208 23.69 3.93 5.34
CA VAL A 208 24.13 4.86 4.28
C VAL A 208 24.66 6.15 4.91
N ARG A 209 23.90 6.79 5.80
CA ARG A 209 24.35 8.05 6.42
C ARG A 209 25.63 7.90 7.25
N THR A 210 25.80 6.81 7.98
CA THR A 210 26.94 6.62 8.88
C THR A 210 28.18 6.05 8.20
N VAL A 211 28.03 5.22 7.17
CA VAL A 211 29.17 4.59 6.46
C VAL A 211 29.61 5.44 5.28
N THR A 212 28.67 6.02 4.52
CA THR A 212 29.01 6.78 3.31
C THR A 212 29.82 8.02 3.64
N GLY A 213 29.51 8.76 4.72
CA GLY A 213 30.27 9.97 5.10
C GLY A 213 31.77 9.70 5.30
N PRO A 214 32.15 8.81 6.24
CA PRO A 214 33.54 8.41 6.44
C PRO A 214 34.17 7.79 5.19
N PHE A 215 33.44 6.96 4.45
CA PHE A 215 33.94 6.36 3.22
C PHE A 215 34.29 7.43 2.18
N LEU A 216 33.37 8.36 1.89
CA LEU A 216 33.61 9.47 0.96
C LEU A 216 34.75 10.37 1.42
N ALA A 217 34.93 10.58 2.72
CA ALA A 217 36.06 11.33 3.27
C ALA A 217 37.40 10.62 2.98
N VAL A 218 37.48 9.30 3.21
CA VAL A 218 38.66 8.49 2.87
C VAL A 218 38.90 8.48 1.36
N MET A 219 37.86 8.30 0.55
CA MET A 219 37.96 8.36 -0.91
C MET A 219 38.45 9.72 -1.38
N GLY A 220 37.94 10.81 -0.81
CA GLY A 220 38.40 12.17 -1.09
C GLY A 220 39.86 12.35 -0.72
N PHE A 221 40.29 11.88 0.44
CA PHE A 221 41.71 11.91 0.84
C PHE A 221 42.60 11.15 -0.17
N LEU A 222 42.21 9.94 -0.58
CA LEU A 222 42.97 9.17 -1.57
C LEU A 222 43.03 9.87 -2.93
N VAL A 223 41.93 10.48 -3.37
CA VAL A 223 41.86 11.24 -4.63
C VAL A 223 42.75 12.48 -4.59
N TYR A 224 42.64 13.31 -3.55
CA TYR A 224 43.27 14.62 -3.49
C TYR A 224 44.70 14.59 -2.96
N GLN A 225 44.98 13.78 -1.93
CA GLN A 225 46.31 13.71 -1.31
C GLN A 225 47.10 12.53 -1.86
N GLY A 226 46.54 11.31 -1.80
CA GLY A 226 47.25 10.09 -2.17
C GLY A 226 47.68 10.04 -3.64
N PHE A 227 46.75 10.23 -4.56
CA PHE A 227 47.07 10.20 -6.00
C PHE A 227 47.74 11.49 -6.50
N GLY A 228 47.56 12.62 -5.80
CA GLY A 228 48.27 13.86 -6.09
C GLY A 228 49.77 13.73 -5.85
N GLU A 229 50.18 13.06 -4.76
CA GLU A 229 51.59 12.80 -4.44
C GLU A 229 52.25 11.79 -5.40
N LEU A 230 51.48 10.87 -5.99
CA LEU A 230 51.96 9.85 -6.94
C LEU A 230 51.99 10.33 -8.40
N ALA A 231 51.42 11.51 -8.71
CA ALA A 231 51.39 12.08 -10.05
C ALA A 231 52.77 12.24 -10.72
N PRO A 232 53.86 12.60 -10.01
CA PRO A 232 55.20 12.70 -10.60
C PRO A 232 55.74 11.36 -11.11
N GLU A 233 55.33 10.24 -10.51
CA GLU A 233 55.83 8.89 -10.83
C GLU A 233 54.95 8.15 -11.84
N LEU A 234 53.63 8.34 -11.79
CA LEU A 234 52.65 7.58 -12.59
C LEU A 234 52.12 8.32 -13.83
N GLY A 235 52.39 9.63 -13.91
CA GLY A 235 51.90 10.50 -14.97
C GLY A 235 50.45 10.98 -14.75
N GLU A 236 50.18 12.22 -15.15
CA GLU A 236 48.92 12.92 -14.88
C GLU A 236 47.69 12.21 -15.48
N GLY A 237 47.83 11.61 -16.66
CA GLY A 237 46.74 10.89 -17.33
C GLY A 237 46.30 9.63 -16.57
N THR A 238 47.25 8.85 -16.06
CA THR A 238 46.97 7.63 -15.27
C THR A 238 46.30 7.98 -13.96
N VAL A 239 46.80 9.01 -13.27
CA VAL A 239 46.21 9.52 -12.02
C VAL A 239 44.79 10.01 -12.24
N THR A 240 44.54 10.79 -13.30
CA THR A 240 43.20 11.28 -13.62
C THR A 240 42.22 10.14 -13.88
N LEU A 241 42.65 9.10 -14.61
CA LEU A 241 41.82 7.92 -14.85
C LEU A 241 41.51 7.17 -13.55
N MET A 242 42.49 6.97 -12.67
CA MET A 242 42.30 6.30 -11.38
C MET A 242 41.34 7.09 -10.48
N GLN A 243 41.48 8.42 -10.42
CA GLN A 243 40.55 9.30 -9.69
C GLN A 243 39.13 9.19 -10.25
N ALA A 244 38.96 9.23 -11.58
CA ALA A 244 37.65 9.12 -12.22
C ALA A 244 36.99 7.75 -11.95
N VAL A 245 37.75 6.66 -12.02
CA VAL A 245 37.25 5.31 -11.69
C VAL A 245 36.84 5.23 -10.23
N LEU A 246 37.66 5.77 -9.33
CA LEU A 246 37.42 5.72 -7.90
C LEU A 246 36.17 6.52 -7.49
N VAL A 247 36.06 7.76 -7.98
CA VAL A 247 34.89 8.62 -7.78
C VAL A 247 33.65 7.99 -8.40
N GLY A 248 33.76 7.46 -9.62
CA GLY A 248 32.66 6.79 -10.31
C GLY A 248 32.15 5.56 -9.54
N ALA A 249 33.06 4.71 -9.05
CA ALA A 249 32.70 3.53 -8.26
C ALA A 249 32.07 3.92 -6.92
N ALA A 250 32.62 4.91 -6.22
CA ALA A 250 32.06 5.41 -4.96
C ALA A 250 30.66 6.01 -5.17
N GLY A 251 30.48 6.81 -6.22
CA GLY A 251 29.18 7.38 -6.61
C GLY A 251 28.16 6.30 -6.96
N ALA A 252 28.55 5.29 -7.75
CA ALA A 252 27.67 4.17 -8.10
C ALA A 252 27.24 3.36 -6.86
N LEU A 253 28.15 3.11 -5.92
CA LEU A 253 27.86 2.41 -4.67
C LEU A 253 26.87 3.20 -3.81
N PHE A 254 27.08 4.52 -3.71
CA PHE A 254 26.18 5.42 -2.98
C PHE A 254 24.77 5.42 -3.59
N LEU A 255 24.68 5.59 -4.92
CA LEU A 255 23.40 5.53 -5.63
C LEU A 255 22.71 4.19 -5.39
N TYR A 256 23.41 3.07 -5.53
CA TYR A 256 22.84 1.74 -5.31
C TYR A 256 22.20 1.59 -3.93
N PHE A 257 22.92 1.95 -2.85
CA PHE A 257 22.38 1.81 -1.50
C PHE A 257 21.27 2.82 -1.20
N GLY A 258 21.39 4.06 -1.70
CA GLY A 258 20.34 5.07 -1.60
C GLY A 258 19.04 4.61 -2.26
N LEU A 259 19.11 4.18 -3.52
CA LEU A 259 17.97 3.63 -4.26
C LEU A 259 17.38 2.40 -3.56
N LYS A 260 18.22 1.50 -3.03
CA LYS A 260 17.74 0.31 -2.30
C LYS A 260 16.96 0.68 -1.03
N ALA A 261 17.42 1.67 -0.27
CA ALA A 261 16.72 2.14 0.93
C ALA A 261 15.37 2.80 0.59
N VAL A 262 15.33 3.61 -0.47
CA VAL A 262 14.08 4.22 -0.97
C VAL A 262 13.10 3.13 -1.42
N HIS A 263 13.55 2.17 -2.23
CA HIS A 263 12.71 1.06 -2.70
C HIS A 263 12.14 0.23 -1.55
N LEU A 264 12.94 -0.08 -0.51
CA LEU A 264 12.44 -0.80 0.67
C LEU A 264 11.37 -0.01 1.42
N THR A 265 11.57 1.30 1.56
CA THR A 265 10.60 2.19 2.22
C THR A 265 9.29 2.26 1.43
N GLU A 266 9.35 2.42 0.11
CA GLU A 266 8.17 2.41 -0.77
C GLU A 266 7.44 1.06 -0.67
N MET A 267 8.15 -0.05 -0.75
CA MET A 267 7.55 -1.38 -0.62
C MET A 267 6.91 -1.59 0.75
N ALA A 268 7.55 -1.17 1.84
CA ALA A 268 6.99 -1.27 3.19
C ALA A 268 5.67 -0.48 3.31
N ASN A 269 5.64 0.75 2.83
CA ASN A 269 4.44 1.59 2.81
C ASN A 269 3.30 0.93 2.01
N ARG A 270 3.61 0.34 0.86
CA ARG A 270 2.61 -0.34 0.03
C ARG A 270 2.09 -1.62 0.67
N VAL A 271 2.94 -2.42 1.30
CA VAL A 271 2.52 -3.60 2.07
C VAL A 271 1.63 -3.17 3.23
N TRP A 272 1.99 -2.10 3.94
CA TRP A 272 1.17 -1.53 5.01
C TRP A 272 -0.21 -1.07 4.49
N LYS A 273 -0.25 -0.30 3.39
CA LYS A 273 -1.52 0.13 2.75
C LYS A 273 -2.41 -1.08 2.43
N ARG A 274 -1.84 -2.16 1.89
CA ARG A 274 -2.59 -3.41 1.60
C ARG A 274 -3.10 -4.10 2.85
N ALA A 275 -2.29 -4.18 3.89
CA ALA A 275 -2.71 -4.79 5.15
C ALA A 275 -3.84 -3.99 5.83
N ALA A 276 -3.80 -2.66 5.75
CA ALA A 276 -4.86 -1.79 6.24
C ALA A 276 -6.14 -1.96 5.42
N GLU A 277 -6.02 -1.92 4.09
CA GLU A 277 -7.13 -2.13 3.15
C GLU A 277 -7.83 -3.48 3.37
N PHE A 278 -7.08 -4.57 3.42
CA PHE A 278 -7.63 -5.91 3.67
C PHE A 278 -8.28 -6.01 5.05
N GLY A 279 -7.72 -5.32 6.05
CA GLY A 279 -8.31 -5.22 7.38
C GLY A 279 -9.67 -4.53 7.37
N LEU A 280 -9.80 -3.42 6.65
CA LEU A 280 -11.06 -2.69 6.49
C LEU A 280 -12.11 -3.53 5.75
N ILE A 281 -11.71 -4.19 4.65
CA ILE A 281 -12.59 -5.11 3.92
C ILE A 281 -13.10 -6.20 4.86
N LEU A 282 -12.21 -6.85 5.62
CA LEU A 282 -12.58 -7.94 6.52
C LEU A 282 -13.53 -7.47 7.63
N ALA A 283 -13.27 -6.31 8.22
CA ALA A 283 -14.11 -5.72 9.27
C ALA A 283 -15.51 -5.39 8.74
N GLU A 284 -15.61 -4.78 7.57
CA GLU A 284 -16.90 -4.42 6.97
C GLU A 284 -17.68 -5.66 6.53
N ARG A 285 -17.01 -6.69 5.98
CA ARG A 285 -17.64 -7.98 5.69
C ARG A 285 -18.23 -8.64 6.95
N ARG A 286 -17.52 -8.60 8.09
CA ARG A 286 -18.06 -9.09 9.37
C ARG A 286 -19.31 -8.32 9.76
N ARG A 287 -19.25 -6.98 9.75
CA ARG A 287 -20.39 -6.10 10.07
C ARG A 287 -21.62 -6.38 9.20
N LEU A 288 -21.43 -6.56 7.89
CA LEU A 288 -22.53 -6.84 6.95
C LEU A 288 -23.17 -8.21 7.22
N ARG A 289 -22.35 -9.25 7.46
CA ARG A 289 -22.84 -10.59 7.83
C ARG A 289 -23.62 -10.58 9.14
N ASP A 290 -23.12 -9.87 10.15
CA ASP A 290 -23.78 -9.80 11.45
C ASP A 290 -25.14 -9.08 11.34
N ARG A 291 -25.23 -8.04 10.50
CA ARG A 291 -26.50 -7.36 10.17
C ARG A 291 -27.49 -8.25 9.43
N GLU A 292 -27.00 -9.06 8.49
CA GLU A 292 -27.85 -10.01 7.75
C GLU A 292 -28.42 -11.08 8.68
N THR A 293 -27.59 -11.63 9.58
CA THR A 293 -27.98 -12.60 10.60
C THR A 293 -29.01 -12.01 11.59
N ALA A 294 -28.83 -10.74 11.99
CA ALA A 294 -29.80 -10.05 12.83
C ALA A 294 -31.15 -9.81 12.12
N ARG A 295 -31.12 -9.56 10.80
CA ARG A 295 -32.36 -9.39 10.00
C ARG A 295 -33.09 -10.71 9.76
N SER A 296 -32.39 -11.83 9.59
CA SER A 296 -33.03 -13.13 9.40
C SER A 296 -33.71 -13.59 10.68
N THR A 297 -33.04 -13.48 11.83
CA THR A 297 -33.61 -13.82 13.14
C THR A 297 -34.83 -12.97 13.51
N ALA A 298 -34.85 -11.68 13.13
CA ALA A 298 -36.01 -10.81 13.33
C ALA A 298 -37.21 -11.10 12.40
N ARG A 299 -37.01 -11.83 11.29
CA ARG A 299 -38.09 -12.25 10.38
C ARG A 299 -38.74 -13.59 10.77
N GLU A 300 -38.06 -14.37 11.58
CA GLU A 300 -38.54 -15.68 12.08
C GLU A 300 -39.34 -15.56 13.39
N GLN A 301 -39.39 -14.37 13.99
CA GLN A 301 -40.20 -14.01 15.17
C GLN A 301 -41.47 -13.26 14.75
#